data_AF-A0A542MYV1-F1
#
_entry.id   AF-A0A542MYV1-F1
#
_cell.length_a   1.000
_cell.length_b   1.000
_cell.length_c   1.000
_cell.angle_alpha   90.00
_cell.angle_beta   90.00
_cell.angle_gamma   90.00
#
_symmetry.space_group_name_H-M   'P 1'
#
loop_
_entity.id
_entity.type
_entity.pdbx_description
1 polymer ?
#
loop_
_entity_poly.entity_id
_entity_poly.type
_entity_poly.pdbx_seq_one_letter_code
_entity_poly.pdbx_strand_id
1 'polypeptide(L)'
;MSESANPRALRQAGVVFAWVVAAFLIALVFLAGWVGVRGFLAYQHLTDAQATATAVREDLTDPALASAAIAEVAADTAAARALTSDPLWRVAEALPWAGPQLSAVSTVAAAVDDVAGSALAPLADVASGFDLAALRPQDGRIDLAPFTDIREAAATGASSIGGAAEAVAAIDRAPLVRPLREAVDEVGTLLDETETATGALTRAATLLPAMLGADGPRSYLVLFQNNAEWRSLGGIPGATALVRTDGGAISLAEQASSSDFPRYDESVLPLGSDVEGIFSARPGRFIQNVTQIPDFAVSGALAREMWARERGGEQVDGVIAIDPVALSYLLAATGPVTLPTGDVITAENAVPLLLNEVYFRYENPADQDAFFAAAAASVFSALTAGGTDPTALVDALTRAGDERRLLLWSAREDEQALLAGTTLAGPLPETDDDIVRFGVYLNDGTGSKMDYYVSATPTLTWDSCVTGGSAASPTASGTATLTVTLTNNAPADAATSLPRYITGGGAFDVDPGIARTVGYVYLPEGFELQDATITGDVGFGGGTHDGRRVLSFAVDVAPGASATATVTVTAPEGSAPQLELVSTPTLVSPPDLVAVCEPA
;
A
#
# COMPACT_ATOMS: atom_id res chain seq x y z
N MET A 1 -12.15 66.15 -57.28
CA MET A 1 -13.48 65.50 -57.40
C MET A 1 -13.52 64.38 -56.36
N SER A 2 -14.04 64.66 -55.17
CA SER A 2 -14.29 63.63 -54.15
C SER A 2 -15.72 63.15 -54.29
N GLU A 3 -15.91 61.89 -54.65
CA GLU A 3 -17.21 61.23 -54.66
C GLU A 3 -17.67 61.06 -53.22
N SER A 4 -18.63 61.90 -52.80
CA SER A 4 -19.22 61.87 -51.46
C SER A 4 -20.04 60.59 -51.29
N ALA A 5 -19.63 59.73 -50.35
CA ALA A 5 -20.36 58.52 -49.98
C ALA A 5 -21.84 58.83 -49.70
N ASN A 6 -22.73 58.04 -50.30
CA ASN A 6 -24.17 58.24 -50.26
C ASN A 6 -24.72 58.06 -48.82
N PRO A 7 -25.27 59.10 -48.17
CA PRO A 7 -25.66 59.06 -46.75
C PRO A 7 -26.80 58.07 -46.44
N ARG A 8 -27.53 57.58 -47.45
CA ARG A 8 -28.56 56.54 -47.30
C ARG A 8 -27.99 55.12 -47.12
N ALA A 9 -26.89 54.81 -47.80
CA ALA A 9 -26.23 53.50 -47.70
C ALA A 9 -25.57 53.31 -46.33
N LEU A 10 -24.95 54.37 -45.79
CA LEU A 10 -24.37 54.38 -44.43
C LEU A 10 -25.45 54.25 -43.35
N ARG A 11 -26.62 54.85 -43.53
CA ARG A 11 -27.77 54.68 -42.60
C ARG A 11 -28.36 53.28 -42.64
N GLN A 12 -28.52 52.68 -43.82
CA GLN A 12 -29.00 51.30 -43.95
C GLN A 12 -27.99 50.29 -43.38
N ALA A 13 -26.68 50.48 -43.63
CA ALA A 13 -25.63 49.68 -43.03
C ALA A 13 -25.63 49.80 -41.49
N GLY A 14 -25.81 51.01 -40.94
CA GLY A 14 -25.91 51.24 -39.50
C GLY A 14 -27.15 50.60 -38.85
N VAL A 15 -28.31 50.62 -39.54
CA VAL A 15 -29.54 49.97 -39.06
C VAL A 15 -29.42 48.44 -39.13
N VAL A 16 -28.87 47.89 -40.21
CA VAL A 16 -28.62 46.44 -40.33
C VAL A 16 -27.61 46.00 -39.27
N PHE A 17 -26.52 46.74 -39.07
CA PHE A 17 -25.55 46.48 -38.02
C PHE A 17 -26.19 46.52 -36.63
N ALA A 18 -27.02 47.52 -36.33
CA ALA A 18 -27.73 47.60 -35.05
C ALA A 18 -28.69 46.41 -34.83
N TRP A 19 -29.40 45.96 -35.87
CA TRP A 19 -30.26 44.77 -35.79
C TRP A 19 -29.48 43.47 -35.61
N VAL A 20 -28.34 43.33 -36.29
CA VAL A 20 -27.44 42.18 -36.13
C VAL A 20 -26.85 42.15 -34.71
N VAL A 21 -26.41 43.29 -34.18
CA VAL A 21 -25.90 43.40 -32.80
C VAL A 21 -27.02 43.12 -31.80
N ALA A 22 -28.23 43.68 -31.99
CA ALA A 22 -29.36 43.42 -31.11
C ALA A 22 -29.78 41.94 -31.12
N ALA A 23 -29.85 41.31 -32.30
CA ALA A 23 -30.14 39.88 -32.43
C ALA A 23 -29.05 39.02 -31.76
N PHE A 24 -27.78 39.38 -31.93
CA PHE A 24 -26.66 38.72 -31.27
C PHE A 24 -26.72 38.85 -29.73
N LEU A 25 -27.04 40.03 -29.20
CA LEU A 25 -27.21 40.24 -27.76
C LEU A 25 -28.41 39.46 -27.20
N ILE A 26 -29.53 39.41 -27.91
CA ILE A 26 -30.69 38.60 -27.51
C ILE A 26 -30.32 37.11 -27.50
N ALA A 27 -29.59 36.63 -28.52
CA ALA A 27 -29.09 35.26 -28.56
C ALA A 27 -28.13 34.96 -27.39
N LEU A 28 -27.25 35.90 -27.03
CA LEU A 28 -26.37 35.77 -25.87
C LEU A 28 -27.14 35.72 -24.54
N VAL A 29 -28.16 36.56 -24.35
CA VAL A 29 -28.99 36.52 -23.13
C VAL A 29 -29.78 35.22 -23.05
N PHE A 30 -30.32 34.75 -24.18
CA PHE A 30 -30.99 33.45 -24.24
C PHE A 30 -30.03 32.31 -23.90
N LEU A 31 -28.83 32.30 -24.50
CA LEU A 31 -27.79 31.30 -24.22
C LEU A 31 -27.38 31.33 -22.74
N ALA A 32 -27.14 32.51 -22.17
CA ALA A 32 -26.78 32.68 -20.77
C ALA A 32 -27.90 32.23 -19.82
N GLY A 33 -29.16 32.55 -20.13
CA GLY A 33 -30.31 32.08 -19.37
C GLY A 33 -30.50 30.57 -19.45
N TRP A 34 -30.34 30.00 -20.65
CA TRP A 34 -30.41 28.56 -20.89
C TRP A 34 -29.34 27.80 -20.11
N VAL A 35 -28.08 28.19 -20.29
CA VAL A 35 -26.92 27.58 -19.60
C VAL A 35 -27.00 27.81 -18.10
N GLY A 36 -27.39 29.00 -17.65
CA GLY A 36 -27.53 29.31 -16.22
C GLY A 36 -28.58 28.44 -15.52
N VAL A 37 -29.75 28.25 -16.12
CA VAL A 37 -30.79 27.37 -15.56
C VAL A 37 -30.35 25.91 -15.55
N ARG A 38 -29.80 25.41 -16.66
CA ARG A 38 -29.34 24.01 -16.72
C ARG A 38 -28.16 23.74 -15.80
N GLY A 39 -27.24 24.69 -15.67
CA GLY A 39 -26.11 24.60 -14.75
C GLY A 39 -26.55 24.58 -13.30
N PHE A 40 -27.54 25.42 -12.94
CA PHE A 40 -28.14 25.37 -11.61
C PHE A 40 -28.84 24.05 -11.32
N LEU A 41 -29.62 23.52 -12.28
CA LEU A 41 -30.28 22.22 -12.12
C LEU A 41 -29.26 21.07 -12.04
N ALA A 42 -28.19 21.10 -12.83
CA ALA A 42 -27.13 20.11 -12.78
C ALA A 42 -26.40 20.15 -11.42
N TYR A 43 -26.12 21.35 -10.91
CA TYR A 43 -25.55 21.53 -9.57
C TYR A 43 -26.45 20.95 -8.48
N GLN A 44 -27.77 21.13 -8.57
CA GLN A 44 -28.71 20.52 -7.62
C GLN A 44 -28.61 19.00 -7.63
N HIS A 45 -28.70 18.37 -8.82
CA HIS A 45 -28.55 16.92 -8.94
C HIS A 45 -27.21 16.40 -8.41
N LEU A 46 -26.10 17.09 -8.69
CA LEU A 46 -24.79 16.69 -8.15
C LEU A 46 -24.74 16.83 -6.62
N THR A 47 -25.36 17.86 -6.05
CA THR A 47 -25.44 18.05 -4.59
C THR A 47 -26.32 17.01 -3.94
N ASP A 48 -27.45 16.66 -4.56
CA ASP A 48 -28.37 15.63 -4.08
C ASP A 48 -27.69 14.25 -4.14
N ALA A 49 -26.99 13.94 -5.24
CA ALA A 49 -26.16 12.74 -5.36
C ALA A 49 -25.08 12.66 -4.27
N GLN A 50 -24.36 13.76 -4.00
CA GLN A 50 -23.37 13.84 -2.92
C GLN A 50 -24.00 13.60 -1.54
N ALA A 51 -25.17 14.20 -1.29
CA ALA A 51 -25.89 14.02 -0.03
C ALA A 51 -26.34 12.57 0.17
N THR A 52 -26.87 11.92 -0.87
CA THR A 52 -27.26 10.51 -0.85
C THR A 52 -26.06 9.59 -0.61
N ALA A 53 -24.95 9.81 -1.34
CA ALA A 53 -23.72 9.05 -1.15
C ALA A 53 -23.17 9.19 0.29
N THR A 54 -23.22 10.39 0.86
CA THR A 54 -22.75 10.66 2.23
C THR A 54 -23.66 10.01 3.28
N ALA A 55 -24.98 10.10 3.11
CA ALA A 55 -25.95 9.54 4.04
C ALA A 55 -25.85 8.01 4.15
N VAL A 56 -25.46 7.35 3.05
CA VAL A 56 -25.41 5.89 2.98
C VAL A 56 -24.05 5.33 3.41
N ARG A 57 -23.00 6.16 3.47
CA ARG A 57 -21.65 5.77 3.90
C ARG A 57 -21.62 5.15 5.32
N GLU A 58 -22.55 5.53 6.19
CA GLU A 58 -22.66 4.98 7.55
C GLU A 58 -23.41 3.62 7.63
N ASP A 59 -24.15 3.24 6.58
CA ASP A 59 -25.06 2.08 6.55
C ASP A 59 -24.74 1.07 5.42
N LEU A 60 -23.54 1.13 4.81
CA LEU A 60 -23.10 0.28 3.68
C LEU A 60 -23.09 -1.23 3.96
N THR A 61 -23.29 -1.66 5.20
CA THR A 61 -23.37 -3.09 5.56
C THR A 61 -24.66 -3.76 5.11
N ASP A 62 -25.67 -3.01 4.67
CA ASP A 62 -26.90 -3.55 4.07
C ASP A 62 -26.84 -3.44 2.53
N PRO A 63 -26.66 -4.56 1.79
CA PRO A 63 -26.59 -4.56 0.33
C PRO A 63 -27.84 -3.98 -0.35
N ALA A 64 -29.02 -4.08 0.28
CA ALA A 64 -30.26 -3.54 -0.30
C ALA A 64 -30.32 -2.02 -0.18
N LEU A 65 -29.81 -1.45 0.92
CA LEU A 65 -29.69 0.00 1.08
C LEU A 65 -28.61 0.56 0.17
N ALA A 66 -27.47 -0.11 0.07
CA ALA A 66 -26.37 0.29 -0.82
C ALA A 66 -26.79 0.29 -2.30
N SER A 67 -27.46 -0.75 -2.78
CA SER A 67 -27.94 -0.82 -4.16
C SER A 67 -28.99 0.25 -4.50
N ALA A 68 -29.93 0.50 -3.57
CA ALA A 68 -30.92 1.56 -3.76
C ALA A 68 -30.26 2.95 -3.84
N ALA A 69 -29.29 3.23 -2.96
CA ALA A 69 -28.54 4.48 -2.97
C ALA A 69 -27.73 4.67 -4.25
N ILE A 70 -27.04 3.62 -4.72
CA ILE A 70 -26.27 3.67 -5.96
C ILE A 70 -27.19 3.97 -7.15
N ALA A 71 -28.38 3.37 -7.20
CA ALA A 71 -29.36 3.65 -8.25
C ALA A 71 -29.86 5.11 -8.22
N GLU A 72 -30.05 5.69 -7.03
CA GLU A 72 -30.44 7.09 -6.86
C GLU A 72 -29.32 8.05 -7.28
N VAL A 73 -28.09 7.81 -6.81
CA VAL A 73 -26.89 8.56 -7.23
C VAL A 73 -26.69 8.48 -8.74
N ALA A 74 -26.84 7.30 -9.35
CA ALA A 74 -26.75 7.13 -10.79
C ALA A 74 -27.84 7.91 -11.54
N ALA A 75 -29.07 7.98 -11.02
CA ALA A 75 -30.15 8.75 -11.64
C ALA A 75 -29.88 10.26 -11.62
N ASP A 76 -29.40 10.79 -10.49
CA ASP A 76 -29.08 12.21 -10.35
C ASP A 76 -27.87 12.61 -11.19
N THR A 77 -26.81 11.81 -11.18
CA THR A 77 -25.59 12.07 -11.96
C THR A 77 -25.87 11.98 -13.47
N ALA A 78 -26.69 11.03 -13.91
CA ALA A 78 -27.17 10.96 -15.30
C ALA A 78 -27.97 12.20 -15.70
N ALA A 79 -28.83 12.72 -14.80
CA ALA A 79 -29.57 13.96 -15.04
C ALA A 79 -28.63 15.17 -15.15
N ALA A 80 -27.63 15.27 -14.27
CA ALA A 80 -26.60 16.30 -14.34
C ALA A 80 -25.81 16.25 -15.65
N ARG A 81 -25.39 15.06 -16.10
CA ARG A 81 -24.73 14.86 -17.40
C ARG A 81 -25.63 15.25 -18.57
N ALA A 82 -26.91 14.89 -18.54
CA ALA A 82 -27.86 15.24 -19.60
C ALA A 82 -28.12 16.76 -19.67
N LEU A 83 -28.09 17.46 -18.54
CA LEU A 83 -28.23 18.91 -18.46
C LEU A 83 -26.99 19.67 -18.97
N THR A 84 -25.83 19.04 -18.98
CA THR A 84 -24.53 19.64 -19.30
C THR A 84 -23.91 19.12 -20.62
N SER A 85 -24.62 18.29 -21.37
CA SER A 85 -24.14 17.69 -22.63
C SER A 85 -24.86 18.19 -23.89
N ASP A 86 -25.78 19.14 -23.76
CA ASP A 86 -26.58 19.61 -24.89
C ASP A 86 -25.79 20.52 -25.87
N PRO A 87 -26.23 20.64 -27.14
CA PRO A 87 -25.48 21.41 -28.14
C PRO A 87 -25.27 22.89 -27.78
N LEU A 88 -26.21 23.54 -27.09
CA LEU A 88 -26.06 24.93 -26.64
C LEU A 88 -25.04 25.03 -25.50
N TRP A 89 -24.99 24.04 -24.61
CA TRP A 89 -23.95 23.95 -23.58
C TRP A 89 -22.56 23.87 -24.22
N ARG A 90 -22.35 22.97 -25.19
CA ARG A 90 -21.08 22.84 -25.90
C ARG A 90 -20.66 24.10 -26.67
N VAL A 91 -21.62 24.86 -27.20
CA VAL A 91 -21.32 26.15 -27.81
C VAL A 91 -20.85 27.16 -26.75
N ALA A 92 -21.44 27.13 -25.55
CA ALA A 92 -21.05 28.00 -24.46
C ALA A 92 -19.67 27.63 -23.84
N GLU A 93 -19.26 26.36 -23.90
CA GLU A 93 -17.92 25.91 -23.53
C GLU A 93 -16.80 26.58 -24.36
N ALA A 94 -17.11 27.06 -25.57
CA ALA A 94 -16.15 27.77 -26.41
C ALA A 94 -15.94 29.25 -26.02
N LEU A 95 -16.73 29.78 -25.07
CA LEU A 95 -16.63 31.18 -24.66
C LEU A 95 -15.37 31.44 -23.82
N PRO A 96 -14.67 32.57 -24.02
CA PRO A 96 -13.59 32.97 -23.13
C PRO A 96 -14.07 33.10 -21.68
N TRP A 97 -13.25 32.65 -20.73
CA TRP A 97 -13.45 32.71 -19.27
C TRP A 97 -14.60 31.85 -18.71
N ALA A 98 -15.79 31.89 -19.33
CA ALA A 98 -16.93 31.05 -18.94
C ALA A 98 -16.77 29.61 -19.42
N GLY A 99 -16.17 29.42 -20.60
CA GLY A 99 -15.99 28.11 -21.24
C GLY A 99 -15.27 27.08 -20.37
N PRO A 100 -14.10 27.42 -19.78
CA PRO A 100 -13.41 26.51 -18.86
C PRO A 100 -14.25 26.11 -17.64
N GLN A 101 -15.10 27.00 -17.10
CA GLN A 101 -15.98 26.64 -15.98
C GLN A 101 -17.04 25.63 -16.42
N LEU A 102 -17.68 25.87 -17.56
CA LEU A 102 -18.75 25.01 -18.09
C LEU A 102 -18.21 23.64 -18.52
N SER A 103 -17.00 23.61 -19.09
CA SER A 103 -16.31 22.38 -19.46
C SER A 103 -15.88 21.58 -18.24
N ALA A 104 -15.42 22.24 -17.17
CA ALA A 104 -15.11 21.55 -15.91
C ALA A 104 -16.39 20.92 -15.31
N VAL A 105 -17.50 21.66 -15.27
CA VAL A 105 -18.79 21.15 -14.79
C VAL A 105 -19.29 19.96 -15.63
N SER A 106 -19.22 20.04 -16.97
CA SER A 106 -19.65 18.92 -17.83
C SER A 106 -18.74 17.70 -17.68
N THR A 107 -17.44 17.90 -17.48
CA THR A 107 -16.47 16.81 -17.27
C THR A 107 -16.70 16.12 -15.93
N VAL A 108 -16.87 16.88 -14.83
CA VAL A 108 -17.20 16.31 -13.51
C VAL A 108 -18.54 15.58 -13.55
N ALA A 109 -19.58 16.17 -14.16
CA ALA A 109 -20.89 15.51 -14.26
C ALA A 109 -20.82 14.20 -15.06
N ALA A 110 -20.03 14.15 -16.13
CA ALA A 110 -19.80 12.93 -16.89
C ALA A 110 -19.00 11.89 -16.10
N ALA A 111 -17.92 12.31 -15.43
CA ALA A 111 -17.06 11.43 -14.63
C ALA A 111 -17.85 10.75 -13.50
N VAL A 112 -18.63 11.51 -12.72
CA VAL A 112 -19.41 10.96 -11.61
C VAL A 112 -20.56 10.06 -12.11
N ASP A 113 -21.18 10.38 -13.26
CA ASP A 113 -22.17 9.51 -13.91
C ASP A 113 -21.55 8.20 -14.42
N ASP A 114 -20.37 8.26 -15.03
CA ASP A 114 -19.64 7.07 -15.48
C ASP A 114 -19.30 6.16 -14.28
N VAL A 115 -18.89 6.73 -13.14
CA VAL A 115 -18.67 5.97 -11.90
C VAL A 115 -19.97 5.37 -11.36
N ALA A 116 -21.01 6.17 -11.17
CA ALA A 116 -22.25 5.70 -10.55
C ALA A 116 -22.98 4.67 -11.43
N GLY A 117 -23.15 4.98 -12.72
CA GLY A 117 -23.92 4.19 -13.66
C GLY A 117 -23.15 3.04 -14.29
N SER A 118 -21.86 3.21 -14.59
CA SER A 118 -21.08 2.20 -15.33
C SER A 118 -20.14 1.38 -14.44
N ALA A 119 -19.75 1.87 -13.26
CA ALA A 119 -18.91 1.12 -12.32
C ALA A 119 -19.71 0.55 -11.15
N LEU A 120 -20.38 1.41 -10.37
CA LEU A 120 -20.96 1.01 -9.09
C LEU A 120 -22.26 0.23 -9.25
N ALA A 121 -23.15 0.60 -10.19
CA ALA A 121 -24.41 -0.10 -10.37
C ALA A 121 -24.24 -1.58 -10.76
N PRO A 122 -23.41 -1.97 -11.75
CA PRO A 122 -23.16 -3.38 -12.06
C PRO A 122 -22.51 -4.15 -10.89
N LEU A 123 -21.61 -3.50 -10.14
CA LEU A 123 -20.99 -4.09 -8.95
C LEU A 123 -22.02 -4.36 -7.85
N ALA A 124 -22.94 -3.43 -7.61
CA ALA A 124 -24.01 -3.58 -6.63
C ALA A 124 -24.99 -4.69 -7.01
N ASP A 125 -25.31 -4.82 -8.31
CA ASP A 125 -26.17 -5.89 -8.82
C ASP A 125 -25.55 -7.27 -8.54
N VAL A 126 -24.25 -7.45 -8.80
CA VAL A 126 -23.54 -8.70 -8.49
C VAL A 126 -23.42 -8.92 -6.99
N ALA A 127 -23.10 -7.87 -6.22
CA ALA A 127 -22.97 -7.93 -4.77
C ALA A 127 -24.28 -8.26 -4.06
N SER A 128 -25.44 -7.92 -4.63
CA SER A 128 -26.75 -8.27 -4.06
C SER A 128 -26.99 -9.79 -3.96
N GLY A 129 -26.27 -10.58 -4.76
CA GLY A 129 -26.26 -12.05 -4.70
C GLY A 129 -25.12 -12.64 -3.86
N PHE A 130 -24.26 -11.80 -3.28
CA PHE A 130 -23.04 -12.20 -2.59
C PHE A 130 -23.29 -12.45 -1.10
N ASP A 131 -22.92 -13.64 -0.61
CA ASP A 131 -22.86 -13.91 0.82
C ASP A 131 -21.44 -13.68 1.33
N LEU A 132 -21.26 -12.71 2.24
CA LEU A 132 -19.96 -12.43 2.88
C LEU A 132 -19.41 -13.67 3.61
N ALA A 133 -20.25 -14.62 4.02
CA ALA A 133 -19.80 -15.88 4.58
C ALA A 133 -19.03 -16.77 3.59
N ALA A 134 -19.04 -16.46 2.28
CA ALA A 134 -18.24 -17.15 1.28
C ALA A 134 -16.77 -16.71 1.26
N LEU A 135 -16.45 -15.54 1.85
CA LEU A 135 -15.06 -15.04 1.95
C LEU A 135 -14.22 -15.78 2.99
N ARG A 136 -14.85 -16.45 3.95
CA ARG A 136 -14.15 -17.27 4.95
C ARG A 136 -14.01 -18.71 4.47
N PRO A 137 -12.90 -19.39 4.80
CA PRO A 137 -12.81 -20.83 4.63
C PRO A 137 -13.92 -21.55 5.42
N GLN A 138 -14.49 -22.61 4.85
CA GLN A 138 -15.39 -23.54 5.54
C GLN A 138 -14.88 -24.95 5.32
N ASP A 139 -14.62 -25.68 6.41
CA ASP A 139 -14.03 -27.03 6.37
C ASP A 139 -12.77 -27.13 5.47
N GLY A 140 -11.91 -26.11 5.54
CA GLY A 140 -10.69 -26.03 4.75
C GLY A 140 -10.89 -25.66 3.29
N ARG A 141 -12.04 -25.12 2.89
CA ARG A 141 -12.30 -24.66 1.51
C ARG A 141 -12.85 -23.25 1.47
N ILE A 142 -12.33 -22.43 0.57
CA ILE A 142 -12.94 -21.14 0.18
C ILE A 142 -13.78 -21.36 -1.07
N ASP A 143 -14.98 -20.80 -1.11
CA ASP A 143 -15.80 -20.82 -2.33
C ASP A 143 -15.26 -19.80 -3.33
N LEU A 144 -14.93 -20.26 -4.53
CA LEU A 144 -14.32 -19.44 -5.58
C LEU A 144 -15.36 -18.81 -6.52
N ALA A 145 -16.60 -19.29 -6.50
CA ALA A 145 -17.65 -18.77 -7.38
C ALA A 145 -17.87 -17.26 -7.21
N PRO A 146 -17.96 -16.71 -5.98
CA PRO A 146 -18.25 -15.30 -5.80
C PRO A 146 -17.16 -14.36 -6.35
N PHE A 147 -15.89 -14.76 -6.23
CA PHE A 147 -14.76 -14.03 -6.83
C PHE A 147 -14.76 -14.10 -8.36
N THR A 148 -15.18 -15.24 -8.91
CA THR A 148 -15.27 -15.44 -10.36
C THR A 148 -16.41 -14.62 -10.96
N ASP A 149 -17.54 -14.53 -10.26
CA ASP A 149 -18.74 -13.82 -10.70
C ASP A 149 -18.54 -12.30 -10.71
N ILE A 150 -17.80 -11.75 -9.73
CA ILE A 150 -17.53 -10.31 -9.65
C ILE A 150 -16.41 -9.83 -10.58
N ARG A 151 -15.58 -10.74 -11.11
CA ARG A 151 -14.37 -10.38 -11.85
C ARG A 151 -14.61 -9.44 -13.04
N GLU A 152 -15.63 -9.70 -13.86
CA GLU A 152 -15.94 -8.87 -15.03
C GLU A 152 -16.49 -7.49 -14.63
N ALA A 153 -17.37 -7.46 -13.61
CA ALA A 153 -17.93 -6.23 -13.07
C ALA A 153 -16.83 -5.35 -12.42
N ALA A 154 -15.91 -5.97 -11.67
CA ALA A 154 -14.76 -5.30 -11.06
C ALA A 154 -13.82 -4.70 -12.12
N ALA A 155 -13.47 -5.47 -13.15
CA ALA A 155 -12.61 -4.98 -14.23
C ALA A 155 -13.26 -3.82 -15.02
N THR A 156 -14.55 -3.91 -15.32
CA THR A 156 -15.31 -2.85 -15.99
C THR A 156 -15.41 -1.60 -15.12
N GLY A 157 -15.65 -1.79 -13.82
CA GLY A 157 -15.69 -0.71 -12.84
C GLY A 157 -14.36 0.00 -12.72
N ALA A 158 -13.25 -0.74 -12.56
CA ALA A 158 -11.90 -0.19 -12.47
C ALA A 158 -11.56 0.64 -13.72
N SER A 159 -11.86 0.13 -14.93
CA SER A 159 -11.61 0.86 -16.17
C SER A 159 -12.46 2.15 -16.27
N SER A 160 -13.70 2.13 -15.80
CA SER A 160 -14.59 3.29 -15.86
C SER A 160 -14.16 4.36 -14.85
N ILE A 161 -13.76 3.95 -13.65
CA ILE A 161 -13.26 4.85 -12.61
C ILE A 161 -11.91 5.47 -13.02
N GLY A 162 -10.96 4.67 -13.52
CA GLY A 162 -9.67 5.20 -14.01
C GLY A 162 -9.86 6.21 -15.15
N GLY A 163 -10.77 5.92 -16.09
CA GLY A 163 -11.12 6.89 -17.15
C GLY A 163 -11.76 8.18 -16.61
N ALA A 164 -12.56 8.08 -15.54
CA ALA A 164 -13.14 9.24 -14.87
C ALA A 164 -12.08 10.06 -14.11
N ALA A 165 -11.16 9.40 -13.41
CA ALA A 165 -10.03 10.02 -12.72
C ALA A 165 -9.13 10.78 -13.71
N GLU A 166 -8.72 10.13 -14.81
CA GLU A 166 -7.93 10.76 -15.88
C GLU A 166 -8.64 11.98 -16.49
N ALA A 167 -9.95 11.88 -16.74
CA ALA A 167 -10.73 12.98 -17.30
C ALA A 167 -10.79 14.19 -16.35
N VAL A 168 -10.98 13.94 -15.04
CA VAL A 168 -10.98 15.00 -14.03
C VAL A 168 -9.58 15.56 -13.82
N ALA A 169 -8.53 14.74 -13.80
CA ALA A 169 -7.14 15.18 -13.70
C ALA A 169 -6.72 16.08 -14.88
N ALA A 170 -7.24 15.82 -16.09
CA ALA A 170 -6.94 16.60 -17.29
C ALA A 170 -7.56 18.02 -17.33
N ILE A 171 -8.48 18.37 -16.42
CA ILE A 171 -9.08 19.72 -16.36
C ILE A 171 -8.01 20.77 -16.03
N ASP A 172 -7.91 21.85 -16.81
CA ASP A 172 -7.05 22.97 -16.45
C ASP A 172 -7.64 23.75 -15.26
N ARG A 173 -6.98 23.67 -14.10
CA ARG A 173 -7.39 24.38 -12.87
C ARG A 173 -7.18 25.88 -12.98
N ALA A 174 -6.18 26.35 -13.74
CA ALA A 174 -5.74 27.74 -13.73
C ALA A 174 -6.87 28.76 -14.00
N PRO A 175 -7.74 28.59 -15.02
CA PRO A 175 -8.83 29.52 -15.30
C PRO A 175 -10.03 29.37 -14.35
N LEU A 176 -10.11 28.33 -13.52
CA LEU A 176 -11.29 28.04 -12.69
C LEU A 176 -11.42 29.03 -11.53
N VAL A 177 -12.67 29.45 -11.26
CA VAL A 177 -12.97 30.19 -10.04
C VAL A 177 -12.74 29.28 -8.83
N ARG A 178 -12.29 29.87 -7.72
CA ARG A 178 -11.88 29.13 -6.53
C ARG A 178 -12.87 28.05 -6.08
N PRO A 179 -14.19 28.32 -5.93
CA PRO A 179 -15.12 27.29 -5.48
C PRO A 179 -15.21 26.08 -6.43
N LEU A 180 -15.14 26.32 -7.75
CA LEU A 180 -15.19 25.24 -8.73
C LEU A 180 -13.88 24.46 -8.75
N ARG A 181 -12.74 25.14 -8.57
CA ARG A 181 -11.44 24.49 -8.45
C ARG A 181 -11.40 23.54 -7.26
N GLU A 182 -11.80 24.02 -6.08
CA GLU A 182 -11.85 23.22 -4.86
C GLU A 182 -12.76 21.99 -5.03
N ALA A 183 -13.91 22.14 -5.69
CA ALA A 183 -14.80 21.01 -5.98
C ALA A 183 -14.21 20.00 -6.98
N VAL A 184 -13.49 20.47 -8.01
CA VAL A 184 -12.79 19.60 -8.96
C VAL A 184 -11.67 18.82 -8.27
N ASP A 185 -10.95 19.46 -7.36
CA ASP A 185 -9.87 18.82 -6.60
C ASP A 185 -10.45 17.78 -5.61
N GLU A 186 -11.55 18.09 -4.92
CA GLU A 186 -12.26 17.14 -4.04
C GLU A 186 -12.77 15.91 -4.80
N VAL A 187 -13.37 16.10 -5.97
CA VAL A 187 -13.81 14.99 -6.83
C VAL A 187 -12.61 14.17 -7.33
N GLY A 188 -11.50 14.82 -7.67
CA GLY A 188 -10.25 14.14 -8.04
C GLY A 188 -9.79 13.18 -6.95
N THR A 189 -9.63 13.67 -5.72
CA THR A 189 -9.23 12.84 -4.57
C THR A 189 -10.17 11.65 -4.35
N LEU A 190 -11.49 11.86 -4.42
CA LEU A 190 -12.46 10.78 -4.27
C LEU A 190 -12.35 9.74 -5.39
N LEU A 191 -12.07 10.16 -6.63
CA LEU A 191 -11.87 9.26 -7.76
C LEU A 191 -10.58 8.44 -7.58
N ASP A 192 -9.49 9.04 -7.12
CA ASP A 192 -8.21 8.36 -6.88
C ASP A 192 -8.35 7.31 -5.75
N GLU A 193 -9.06 7.65 -4.67
CA GLU A 193 -9.40 6.71 -3.58
C GLU A 193 -10.24 5.54 -4.11
N THR A 194 -11.23 5.83 -4.96
CA THR A 194 -12.14 4.81 -5.53
C THR A 194 -11.41 3.93 -6.55
N GLU A 195 -10.50 4.50 -7.35
CA GLU A 195 -9.65 3.77 -8.29
C GLU A 195 -8.77 2.78 -7.54
N THR A 196 -8.12 3.23 -6.45
CA THR A 196 -7.29 2.38 -5.60
C THR A 196 -8.09 1.19 -5.05
N ALA A 197 -9.28 1.44 -4.48
CA ALA A 197 -10.15 0.41 -3.94
C ALA A 197 -10.64 -0.58 -5.01
N THR A 198 -11.05 -0.09 -6.19
CA THR A 198 -11.57 -0.95 -7.26
C THR A 198 -10.46 -1.72 -7.96
N GLY A 199 -9.26 -1.14 -8.05
CA GLY A 199 -8.05 -1.84 -8.47
C GLY A 199 -7.71 -3.00 -7.53
N ALA A 200 -7.79 -2.79 -6.21
CA ALA A 200 -7.62 -3.85 -5.22
C ALA A 200 -8.66 -4.97 -5.36
N LEU A 201 -9.94 -4.62 -5.55
CA LEU A 201 -11.01 -5.59 -5.82
C LEU A 201 -10.75 -6.41 -7.09
N THR A 202 -10.35 -5.76 -8.19
CA THR A 202 -10.06 -6.42 -9.46
C THR A 202 -8.88 -7.39 -9.33
N ARG A 203 -7.81 -6.97 -8.64
CA ARG A 203 -6.66 -7.83 -8.33
C ARG A 203 -7.09 -9.03 -7.49
N ALA A 204 -7.88 -8.82 -6.43
CA ALA A 204 -8.36 -9.90 -5.57
C ALA A 204 -9.25 -10.90 -6.33
N ALA A 205 -10.22 -10.42 -7.12
CA ALA A 205 -11.11 -11.25 -7.94
C ALA A 205 -10.37 -12.07 -9.01
N THR A 206 -9.19 -11.61 -9.44
CA THR A 206 -8.35 -12.29 -10.42
C THR A 206 -7.37 -13.26 -9.76
N LEU A 207 -6.62 -12.80 -8.74
CA LEU A 207 -5.56 -13.54 -8.09
C LEU A 207 -6.09 -14.63 -7.15
N LEU A 208 -7.10 -14.34 -6.32
CA LEU A 208 -7.53 -15.30 -5.29
C LEU A 208 -7.99 -16.64 -5.88
N PRO A 209 -8.87 -16.70 -6.92
CA PRO A 209 -9.25 -17.99 -7.51
C PRO A 209 -8.07 -18.75 -8.09
N ALA A 210 -7.20 -18.06 -8.84
CA ALA A 210 -6.02 -18.67 -9.45
C ALA A 210 -5.06 -19.23 -8.39
N MET A 211 -4.83 -18.46 -7.32
CA MET A 211 -3.93 -18.84 -6.24
C MET A 211 -4.52 -19.97 -5.37
N LEU A 212 -5.85 -20.02 -5.24
CA LEU A 212 -6.56 -21.09 -4.54
C LEU A 212 -6.79 -22.35 -5.41
N GLY A 213 -6.23 -22.36 -6.62
CA GLY A 213 -6.18 -23.54 -7.48
C GLY A 213 -7.44 -23.78 -8.31
N ALA A 214 -8.13 -22.71 -8.74
CA ALA A 214 -9.25 -22.81 -9.69
C ALA A 214 -8.88 -23.57 -10.96
N ASP A 215 -7.65 -23.37 -11.45
CA ASP A 215 -7.13 -24.00 -12.68
C ASP A 215 -6.21 -25.21 -12.41
N GLY A 216 -6.23 -25.72 -11.17
CA GLY A 216 -5.47 -26.89 -10.74
C GLY A 216 -4.63 -26.66 -9.49
N PRO A 217 -4.01 -27.72 -8.94
CA PRO A 217 -3.30 -27.64 -7.67
C PRO A 217 -2.17 -26.62 -7.66
N ARG A 218 -2.03 -25.88 -6.56
CA ARG A 218 -0.91 -24.97 -6.28
C ARG A 218 -0.24 -25.30 -4.95
N SER A 219 0.96 -24.79 -4.79
CA SER A 219 1.79 -24.95 -3.60
C SER A 219 2.50 -23.65 -3.23
N TYR A 220 2.48 -23.28 -1.96
CA TYR A 220 3.07 -22.06 -1.44
C TYR A 220 3.99 -22.37 -0.28
N LEU A 221 5.18 -21.79 -0.31
CA LEU A 221 6.07 -21.79 0.84
C LEU A 221 5.73 -20.58 1.72
N VAL A 222 5.26 -20.82 2.94
CA VAL A 222 5.02 -19.78 3.93
C VAL A 222 6.26 -19.64 4.81
N LEU A 223 6.76 -18.42 4.95
CA LEU A 223 7.88 -18.03 5.81
C LEU A 223 7.31 -17.37 7.07
N PHE A 224 7.46 -18.03 8.21
CA PHE A 224 7.08 -17.46 9.50
C PHE A 224 8.25 -16.65 10.05
N GLN A 225 8.08 -15.33 10.03
CA GLN A 225 9.11 -14.40 10.45
C GLN A 225 9.18 -14.29 11.97
N ASN A 226 10.34 -13.86 12.48
CA ASN A 226 10.54 -13.54 13.88
C ASN A 226 11.04 -12.10 14.02
N ASN A 227 10.18 -11.16 14.39
CA ASN A 227 10.54 -9.74 14.53
C ASN A 227 11.44 -9.45 15.74
N ALA A 228 11.79 -10.44 16.57
CA ALA A 228 12.80 -10.26 17.61
C ALA A 228 14.25 -10.41 17.08
N GLU A 229 14.39 -10.82 15.82
CA GLU A 229 15.65 -10.86 15.06
C GLU A 229 15.43 -10.15 13.73
N TRP A 230 15.67 -8.85 13.71
CA TRP A 230 15.28 -8.00 12.60
C TRP A 230 15.96 -8.40 11.29
N ARG A 231 15.16 -8.33 10.24
CA ARG A 231 15.58 -8.32 8.86
C ARG A 231 14.82 -7.20 8.16
N SER A 232 15.33 -6.72 7.05
CA SER A 232 14.81 -5.54 6.37
C SER A 232 13.32 -5.63 6.10
N LEU A 233 12.82 -6.82 5.76
CA LEU A 233 11.39 -7.11 5.55
C LEU A 233 10.66 -7.64 6.80
N GLY A 234 11.12 -7.32 8.01
CA GLY A 234 10.47 -7.65 9.29
C GLY A 234 11.37 -8.48 10.21
N GLY A 235 11.60 -9.74 9.86
CA GLY A 235 12.41 -10.66 10.67
C GLY A 235 12.96 -11.85 9.91
N ILE A 236 13.79 -12.65 10.59
CA ILE A 236 14.28 -13.92 10.03
C ILE A 236 13.13 -14.90 9.81
N PRO A 237 13.12 -15.70 8.72
CA PRO A 237 12.28 -16.89 8.65
C PRO A 237 12.79 -17.95 9.63
N GLY A 238 12.14 -18.06 10.79
CA GLY A 238 12.48 -19.03 11.83
C GLY A 238 11.88 -20.42 11.57
N ALA A 239 10.72 -20.44 10.93
CA ALA A 239 10.01 -21.64 10.52
C ALA A 239 9.39 -21.43 9.13
N THR A 240 9.05 -22.53 8.47
CA THR A 240 8.39 -22.55 7.17
C THR A 240 7.28 -23.58 7.13
N ALA A 241 6.33 -23.39 6.23
CA ALA A 241 5.30 -24.38 5.93
C ALA A 241 5.02 -24.47 4.44
N LEU A 242 4.73 -25.69 3.98
CA LEU A 242 4.17 -25.93 2.67
C LEU A 242 2.65 -25.93 2.77
N VAL A 243 2.00 -24.96 2.11
CA VAL A 243 0.54 -24.91 1.96
C VAL A 243 0.17 -25.33 0.55
N ARG A 244 -0.80 -26.23 0.41
CA ARG A 244 -1.33 -26.65 -0.90
C ARG A 244 -2.76 -26.16 -1.08
N THR A 245 -3.07 -25.71 -2.28
CA THR A 245 -4.43 -25.31 -2.66
C THR A 245 -4.90 -26.11 -3.89
N ASP A 246 -6.19 -26.46 -3.92
CA ASP A 246 -6.81 -27.17 -5.05
C ASP A 246 -8.32 -26.91 -5.11
N GLY A 247 -8.75 -26.18 -6.14
CA GLY A 247 -10.15 -25.79 -6.35
C GLY A 247 -10.78 -25.07 -5.15
N GLY A 248 -10.02 -24.30 -4.40
CA GLY A 248 -10.46 -23.60 -3.18
C GLY A 248 -10.13 -24.34 -1.89
N ALA A 249 -9.80 -25.64 -1.94
CA ALA A 249 -9.36 -26.37 -0.74
C ALA A 249 -7.96 -25.90 -0.34
N ILE A 250 -7.70 -25.73 0.96
CA ILE A 250 -6.41 -25.29 1.51
C ILE A 250 -5.96 -26.33 2.54
N SER A 251 -4.72 -26.77 2.45
CA SER A 251 -4.14 -27.76 3.36
C SER A 251 -2.72 -27.42 3.74
N LEU A 252 -2.40 -27.67 5.01
CA LEU A 252 -1.04 -27.61 5.52
C LEU A 252 -0.37 -28.97 5.26
N ALA A 253 0.59 -29.00 4.34
CA ALA A 253 1.22 -30.21 3.84
C ALA A 253 2.48 -30.60 4.63
N GLU A 254 3.32 -29.62 4.94
CA GLU A 254 4.59 -29.83 5.64
C GLU A 254 4.92 -28.60 6.49
N GLN A 255 5.63 -28.81 7.60
CA GLN A 255 6.28 -27.75 8.37
C GLN A 255 7.76 -28.08 8.52
N ALA A 256 8.61 -27.06 8.48
CA ALA A 256 10.05 -27.19 8.69
C ALA A 256 10.59 -26.01 9.50
N SER A 257 11.68 -26.23 10.24
CA SER A 257 12.44 -25.21 10.94
C SER A 257 13.51 -24.64 10.02
N SER A 258 13.99 -23.43 10.33
CA SER A 258 15.16 -22.88 9.64
C SER A 258 16.42 -23.75 9.80
N SER A 259 16.46 -24.61 10.82
CA SER A 259 17.54 -25.58 11.05
C SER A 259 17.52 -26.79 10.11
N ASP A 260 16.41 -27.02 9.40
CA ASP A 260 16.29 -28.06 8.36
C ASP A 260 16.93 -27.65 7.03
N PHE A 261 17.46 -26.43 6.94
CA PHE A 261 18.18 -25.91 5.79
C PHE A 261 19.67 -25.74 6.14
N PRO A 262 20.59 -26.27 5.32
CA PRO A 262 22.00 -26.07 5.55
C PRO A 262 22.41 -24.63 5.24
N ARG A 263 23.58 -24.24 5.76
CA ARG A 263 24.31 -23.11 5.20
C ARG A 263 24.87 -23.52 3.84
N TYR A 264 24.59 -22.73 2.82
CA TYR A 264 25.21 -22.90 1.51
C TYR A 264 26.59 -22.22 1.45
N ASP A 265 27.52 -22.82 0.69
CA ASP A 265 28.86 -22.26 0.49
C ASP A 265 28.85 -20.98 -0.34
N GLU A 266 28.00 -20.96 -1.37
CA GLU A 266 27.74 -19.83 -2.25
C GLU A 266 26.25 -19.47 -2.22
N SER A 267 25.91 -18.30 -2.75
CA SER A 267 24.50 -17.90 -2.89
C SER A 267 23.76 -18.89 -3.78
N VAL A 268 22.55 -19.30 -3.40
CA VAL A 268 21.75 -20.25 -4.18
C VAL A 268 21.30 -19.67 -5.53
N LEU A 269 21.11 -18.34 -5.58
CA LEU A 269 20.89 -17.58 -6.81
C LEU A 269 21.82 -16.36 -6.84
N PRO A 270 22.21 -15.84 -8.01
CA PRO A 270 22.99 -14.61 -8.11
C PRO A 270 22.23 -13.41 -7.53
N LEU A 271 22.87 -12.57 -6.72
CA LEU A 271 22.26 -11.36 -6.14
C LEU A 271 22.59 -10.06 -6.90
N GLY A 272 23.56 -10.11 -7.83
CA GLY A 272 24.11 -8.92 -8.48
C GLY A 272 25.17 -8.22 -7.63
N SER A 273 26.12 -7.54 -8.28
CA SER A 273 27.29 -6.94 -7.59
C SER A 273 26.92 -5.86 -6.59
N ASP A 274 25.87 -5.10 -6.89
CA ASP A 274 25.40 -3.95 -6.14
C ASP A 274 24.83 -4.40 -4.78
N VAL A 275 23.93 -5.39 -4.83
CA VAL A 275 23.37 -6.04 -3.64
C VAL A 275 24.45 -6.77 -2.84
N GLU A 276 25.34 -7.51 -3.50
CA GLU A 276 26.45 -8.19 -2.80
C GLU A 276 27.41 -7.20 -2.13
N GLY A 277 27.60 -6.01 -2.70
CA GLY A 277 28.41 -4.94 -2.10
C GLY A 277 27.83 -4.43 -0.77
N ILE A 278 26.50 -4.46 -0.63
CA ILE A 278 25.78 -3.96 0.56
C ILE A 278 25.53 -5.09 1.57
N PHE A 279 25.00 -6.21 1.11
CA PHE A 279 24.49 -7.30 1.97
C PHE A 279 25.40 -8.53 2.00
N SER A 280 26.46 -8.58 1.19
CA SER A 280 27.26 -9.77 0.89
C SER A 280 26.42 -10.92 0.30
N ALA A 281 27.01 -12.10 0.13
CA ALA A 281 26.28 -13.30 -0.30
C ALA A 281 25.38 -13.91 0.80
N ARG A 282 25.33 -13.34 2.02
CA ARG A 282 24.57 -13.90 3.15
C ARG A 282 23.08 -14.15 2.87
N PRO A 283 22.33 -13.25 2.19
CA PRO A 283 20.90 -13.45 1.94
C PRO A 283 20.59 -14.74 1.19
N GLY A 284 21.43 -15.09 0.19
CA GLY A 284 21.25 -16.31 -0.58
C GLY A 284 21.97 -17.54 -0.04
N ARG A 285 22.56 -17.46 1.16
CA ARG A 285 23.29 -18.59 1.78
C ARG A 285 22.61 -19.21 3.00
N PHE A 286 21.62 -18.52 3.56
CA PHE A 286 20.93 -18.93 4.78
C PHE A 286 19.45 -18.61 4.63
N ILE A 287 18.58 -19.58 4.91
CA ILE A 287 17.13 -19.37 4.87
C ILE A 287 16.69 -18.27 5.85
N GLN A 288 17.37 -18.13 6.99
CA GLN A 288 17.13 -17.06 7.97
C GLN A 288 17.42 -15.65 7.42
N ASN A 289 18.17 -15.55 6.33
CA ASN A 289 18.64 -14.27 5.79
C ASN A 289 17.97 -13.86 4.48
N VAL A 290 17.06 -14.67 3.93
CA VAL A 290 16.42 -14.34 2.63
C VAL A 290 15.65 -13.01 2.66
N THR A 291 15.21 -12.57 3.85
CA THR A 291 14.53 -11.28 4.08
C THR A 291 15.47 -10.12 4.44
N GLN A 292 16.80 -10.30 4.36
CA GLN A 292 17.81 -9.27 4.64
C GLN A 292 17.80 -8.13 3.62
N ILE A 293 17.43 -8.42 2.38
CA ILE A 293 17.33 -7.43 1.30
C ILE A 293 15.90 -6.87 1.36
N PRO A 294 15.71 -5.55 1.31
CA PRO A 294 14.38 -4.92 1.33
C PRO A 294 13.61 -5.05 0.01
N ASP A 295 13.65 -6.23 -0.61
CA ASP A 295 12.93 -6.55 -1.84
C ASP A 295 12.44 -8.00 -1.76
N PHE A 296 11.13 -8.17 -1.63
CA PHE A 296 10.56 -9.50 -1.47
C PHE A 296 10.58 -10.32 -2.76
N ALA A 297 10.76 -9.70 -3.93
CA ALA A 297 10.95 -10.44 -5.17
C ALA A 297 12.26 -11.26 -5.13
N VAL A 298 13.30 -10.69 -4.53
CA VAL A 298 14.56 -11.42 -4.27
C VAL A 298 14.35 -12.46 -3.17
N SER A 299 13.69 -12.12 -2.07
CA SER A 299 13.42 -13.04 -0.96
C SER A 299 12.64 -14.30 -1.40
N GLY A 300 11.55 -14.11 -2.15
CA GLY A 300 10.71 -15.20 -2.65
C GLY A 300 11.47 -16.15 -3.57
N ALA A 301 12.24 -15.60 -4.52
CA ALA A 301 13.06 -16.40 -5.42
C ALA A 301 14.12 -17.22 -4.66
N LEU A 302 14.82 -16.62 -3.69
CA LEU A 302 15.81 -17.30 -2.87
C LEU A 302 15.19 -18.41 -2.02
N ALA A 303 14.08 -18.11 -1.33
CA ALA A 303 13.41 -19.08 -0.47
C ALA A 303 12.88 -20.29 -1.26
N ARG A 304 12.29 -20.05 -2.45
CA ARG A 304 11.85 -21.11 -3.36
C ARG A 304 13.02 -22.00 -3.82
N GLU A 305 14.15 -21.40 -4.17
CA GLU A 305 15.33 -22.16 -4.61
C GLU A 305 15.91 -23.00 -3.45
N MET A 306 16.00 -22.42 -2.24
CA MET A 306 16.44 -23.17 -1.06
C MET A 306 15.50 -24.34 -0.75
N TRP A 307 14.18 -24.14 -0.83
CA TRP A 307 13.20 -25.22 -0.68
C TRP A 307 13.40 -26.34 -1.70
N ALA A 308 13.54 -25.98 -2.98
CA ALA A 308 13.72 -26.96 -4.05
C ALA A 308 14.97 -27.82 -3.84
N ARG A 309 16.08 -27.24 -3.37
CA ARG A 309 17.32 -28.00 -3.08
C ARG A 309 17.12 -29.01 -1.95
N GLU A 310 16.46 -28.61 -0.87
CA GLU A 310 16.27 -29.44 0.31
C GLU A 310 15.11 -30.45 0.19
N ARG A 311 14.28 -30.33 -0.85
CA ARG A 311 13.12 -31.21 -1.10
C ARG A 311 13.19 -31.96 -2.43
N GLY A 312 14.41 -32.25 -2.90
CA GLY A 312 14.62 -33.11 -4.08
C GLY A 312 14.09 -32.52 -5.39
N GLY A 313 14.05 -31.20 -5.49
CA GLY A 313 13.58 -30.46 -6.66
C GLY A 313 12.11 -30.06 -6.64
N GLU A 314 11.37 -30.26 -5.54
CA GLU A 314 9.99 -29.79 -5.41
C GLU A 314 9.95 -28.26 -5.53
N GLN A 315 9.24 -27.77 -6.55
CA GLN A 315 9.05 -26.34 -6.78
C GLN A 315 7.72 -25.91 -6.19
N VAL A 316 7.72 -24.74 -5.55
CA VAL A 316 6.49 -24.05 -5.15
C VAL A 316 6.09 -22.99 -6.17
N ASP A 317 4.79 -22.70 -6.24
CA ASP A 317 4.18 -21.71 -7.13
C ASP A 317 4.32 -20.28 -6.60
N GLY A 318 4.51 -20.11 -5.29
CA GLY A 318 4.75 -18.81 -4.68
C GLY A 318 5.34 -18.91 -3.27
N VAL A 319 5.71 -17.75 -2.73
CA VAL A 319 6.24 -17.60 -1.38
C VAL A 319 5.43 -16.52 -0.66
N ILE A 320 5.06 -16.81 0.58
CA ILE A 320 4.31 -15.92 1.46
C ILE A 320 5.17 -15.65 2.69
N ALA A 321 5.28 -14.42 3.17
CA ALA A 321 5.87 -14.14 4.48
C ALA A 321 4.83 -13.52 5.40
N ILE A 322 4.80 -13.98 6.66
CA ILE A 322 3.91 -13.47 7.70
C ILE A 322 4.60 -13.46 9.06
N ASP A 323 4.27 -12.48 9.87
CA ASP A 323 4.87 -12.29 11.20
C ASP A 323 3.85 -12.46 12.37
N PRO A 324 4.31 -12.60 13.62
CA PRO A 324 3.42 -12.77 14.79
C PRO A 324 2.52 -11.58 15.11
N VAL A 325 2.83 -10.37 14.61
CA VAL A 325 1.94 -9.21 14.78
C VAL A 325 0.77 -9.33 13.81
N ALA A 326 1.00 -9.70 12.55
CA ALA A 326 -0.08 -10.04 11.62
C ALA A 326 -0.92 -11.22 12.12
N LEU A 327 -0.29 -12.22 12.73
CA LEU A 327 -0.99 -13.32 13.40
C LEU A 327 -1.95 -12.83 14.49
N SER A 328 -1.57 -11.80 15.26
CA SER A 328 -2.45 -11.22 16.28
C SER A 328 -3.73 -10.62 15.69
N TYR A 329 -3.66 -10.06 14.48
CA TYR A 329 -4.83 -9.53 13.78
C TYR A 329 -5.75 -10.66 13.34
N LEU A 330 -5.18 -11.75 12.80
CA LEU A 330 -5.94 -12.94 12.46
C LEU A 330 -6.63 -13.56 13.68
N LEU A 331 -5.94 -13.60 14.83
CA LEU A 331 -6.50 -14.10 16.09
C LEU A 331 -7.62 -13.22 16.66
N ALA A 332 -7.61 -11.91 16.36
CA ALA A 332 -8.73 -11.04 16.70
C ALA A 332 -10.00 -11.41 15.90
N ALA A 333 -9.83 -11.89 14.66
CA ALA A 333 -10.93 -12.34 13.79
C ALA A 333 -11.39 -13.79 14.10
N THR A 334 -10.47 -14.71 14.42
CA THR A 334 -10.81 -16.11 14.72
C THR A 334 -11.22 -16.35 16.17
N GLY A 335 -10.81 -15.46 17.07
CA GLY A 335 -10.83 -15.69 18.51
C GLY A 335 -9.67 -16.57 19.01
N PRO A 336 -9.64 -16.84 20.33
CA PRO A 336 -8.58 -17.60 20.98
C PRO A 336 -8.42 -19.03 20.45
N VAL A 337 -7.18 -19.49 20.34
CA VAL A 337 -6.84 -20.83 19.86
C VAL A 337 -6.13 -21.62 20.96
N THR A 338 -6.66 -22.79 21.29
CA THR A 338 -6.03 -23.72 22.24
C THR A 338 -5.00 -24.60 21.55
N LEU A 339 -3.79 -24.66 22.10
CA LEU A 339 -2.71 -25.51 21.62
C LEU A 339 -2.79 -26.92 22.23
N PRO A 340 -2.15 -27.93 21.60
CA PRO A 340 -2.01 -29.26 22.18
C PRO A 340 -1.33 -29.27 23.56
N THR A 341 -0.50 -28.26 23.87
CA THR A 341 0.14 -28.09 25.17
C THR A 341 -0.83 -27.64 26.28
N GLY A 342 -2.04 -27.20 25.91
CA GLY A 342 -3.02 -26.60 26.81
C GLY A 342 -2.90 -25.08 26.94
N ASP A 343 -1.86 -24.47 26.36
CA ASP A 343 -1.76 -23.01 26.24
C ASP A 343 -2.90 -22.47 25.36
N VAL A 344 -3.32 -21.24 25.62
CA VAL A 344 -4.28 -20.52 24.78
C VAL A 344 -3.58 -19.32 24.17
N ILE A 345 -3.49 -19.28 22.85
CA ILE A 345 -2.99 -18.12 22.11
C ILE A 345 -4.18 -17.21 21.80
N THR A 346 -4.01 -15.92 22.09
CA THR A 346 -4.97 -14.84 21.83
C THR A 346 -4.30 -13.72 21.05
N ALA A 347 -5.08 -12.77 20.54
CA ALA A 347 -4.55 -11.59 19.87
C ALA A 347 -3.58 -10.81 20.79
N GLU A 348 -3.85 -10.76 22.09
CA GLU A 348 -3.08 -9.97 23.05
C GLU A 348 -1.76 -10.64 23.45
N ASN A 349 -1.72 -11.98 23.48
CA ASN A 349 -0.55 -12.70 23.96
C ASN A 349 0.33 -13.30 22.85
N ALA A 350 -0.13 -13.38 21.60
CA ALA A 350 0.61 -14.03 20.51
C ALA A 350 2.01 -13.46 20.34
N VAL A 351 2.14 -12.13 20.31
CA VAL A 351 3.42 -11.43 20.14
C VAL A 351 4.38 -11.71 21.31
N PRO A 352 4.08 -11.40 22.58
CA PRO A 352 5.01 -11.67 23.68
C PRO A 352 5.30 -13.17 23.86
N LEU A 353 4.30 -14.03 23.65
CA LEU A 353 4.47 -15.47 23.77
C LEU A 353 5.47 -16.03 22.75
N LEU A 354 5.26 -15.72 21.47
CA LEU A 354 6.02 -16.30 20.36
C LEU A 354 7.39 -15.63 20.15
N LEU A 355 7.53 -14.35 20.52
CA LEU A 355 8.76 -13.59 20.29
C LEU A 355 9.64 -13.46 21.55
N ASN A 356 9.14 -13.84 22.73
CA ASN A 356 9.89 -13.67 23.98
C ASN A 356 9.70 -14.82 24.99
N GLU A 357 8.48 -15.04 25.49
CA GLU A 357 8.24 -15.91 26.65
C GLU A 357 8.64 -17.36 26.41
N VAL A 358 8.48 -17.86 25.18
CA VAL A 358 8.85 -19.23 24.79
C VAL A 358 10.31 -19.57 25.13
N TYR A 359 11.22 -18.59 25.04
CA TYR A 359 12.65 -18.77 25.33
C TYR A 359 12.97 -18.82 26.82
N PHE A 360 12.06 -18.36 27.69
CA PHE A 360 12.14 -18.58 29.14
C PHE A 360 11.59 -19.94 29.53
N ARG A 361 10.59 -20.44 28.78
CA ARG A 361 9.90 -21.71 29.06
C ARG A 361 10.73 -22.91 28.62
N TYR A 362 11.38 -22.81 27.47
CA TYR A 362 12.10 -23.93 26.85
C TYR A 362 13.55 -23.54 26.57
N GLU A 363 14.49 -24.15 27.31
CA GLU A 363 15.93 -23.93 27.10
C GLU A 363 16.43 -24.62 25.82
N ASN A 364 15.85 -25.78 25.49
CA ASN A 364 16.23 -26.58 24.33
C ASN A 364 15.53 -26.09 23.05
N PRO A 365 16.26 -25.72 21.99
CA PRO A 365 15.68 -25.24 20.74
C PRO A 365 14.68 -26.21 20.08
N ALA A 366 14.88 -27.52 20.21
CA ALA A 366 13.95 -28.50 19.63
C ALA A 366 12.54 -28.43 20.27
N ASP A 367 12.46 -28.09 21.55
CA ASP A 367 11.17 -27.93 22.25
C ASP A 367 10.50 -26.59 21.87
N GLN A 368 11.29 -25.55 21.57
CA GLN A 368 10.79 -24.29 21.02
C GLN A 368 10.19 -24.51 19.62
N ASP A 369 10.91 -25.22 18.75
CA ASP A 369 10.44 -25.55 17.39
C ASP A 369 9.16 -26.38 17.41
N ALA A 370 9.06 -27.36 18.32
CA ALA A 370 7.84 -28.14 18.51
C ALA A 370 6.66 -27.27 18.97
N PHE A 371 6.89 -26.30 19.85
CA PHE A 371 5.87 -25.35 20.29
C PHE A 371 5.38 -24.46 19.13
N PHE A 372 6.30 -23.90 18.33
CA PHE A 372 5.94 -23.09 17.16
C PHE A 372 5.20 -23.88 16.10
N ALA A 373 5.63 -25.11 15.82
CA ALA A 373 4.97 -26.03 14.91
C ALA A 373 3.53 -26.35 15.35
N ALA A 374 3.31 -26.55 16.66
CA ALA A 374 1.98 -26.77 17.22
C ALA A 374 1.10 -25.52 17.13
N ALA A 375 1.66 -24.34 17.41
CA ALA A 375 0.97 -23.06 17.29
C ALA A 375 0.52 -22.79 15.85
N ALA A 376 1.41 -22.96 14.87
CA ALA A 376 1.11 -22.77 13.46
C ALA A 376 -0.01 -23.71 12.98
N ALA A 377 0.08 -25.01 13.30
CA ALA A 377 -0.94 -25.99 12.92
C ALA A 377 -2.31 -25.69 13.58
N SER A 378 -2.32 -25.31 14.86
CA SER A 378 -3.57 -24.97 15.57
C SER A 378 -4.23 -23.71 14.99
N VAL A 379 -3.46 -22.66 14.70
CA VAL A 379 -4.04 -21.44 14.11
C VAL A 379 -4.50 -21.69 12.67
N PHE A 380 -3.73 -22.43 11.87
CA PHE A 380 -4.16 -22.85 10.53
C PHE A 380 -5.48 -23.62 10.59
N SER A 381 -5.62 -24.56 11.52
CA SER A 381 -6.86 -25.32 11.72
C SER A 381 -8.02 -24.42 12.16
N ALA A 382 -7.79 -23.42 13.01
CA ALA A 382 -8.82 -22.49 13.45
C ALA A 382 -9.32 -21.60 12.30
N LEU A 383 -8.39 -21.05 11.50
CA LEU A 383 -8.69 -20.24 10.33
C LEU A 383 -9.48 -21.02 9.27
N THR A 384 -9.16 -22.30 9.09
CA THR A 384 -9.80 -23.15 8.08
C THR A 384 -11.14 -23.77 8.50
N ALA A 385 -11.45 -23.79 9.80
CA ALA A 385 -12.69 -24.38 10.32
C ALA A 385 -13.95 -23.53 10.07
N GLY A 386 -13.82 -22.25 9.68
CA GLY A 386 -14.94 -21.38 9.31
C GLY A 386 -15.69 -20.72 10.47
N GLY A 387 -15.12 -20.71 11.67
CA GLY A 387 -15.63 -19.93 12.81
C GLY A 387 -15.36 -18.43 12.74
N THR A 388 -14.54 -17.98 11.78
CA THR A 388 -14.06 -16.59 11.65
C THR A 388 -15.16 -15.65 11.17
N ASP A 389 -15.13 -14.41 11.65
CA ASP A 389 -15.90 -13.31 11.06
C ASP A 389 -15.26 -12.87 9.73
N PRO A 390 -15.98 -12.92 8.59
CA PRO A 390 -15.41 -12.58 7.29
C PRO A 390 -14.90 -11.14 7.17
N THR A 391 -15.62 -10.17 7.74
CA THR A 391 -15.23 -8.76 7.68
C THR A 391 -13.94 -8.53 8.49
N ALA A 392 -13.91 -9.03 9.73
CA ALA A 392 -12.71 -8.95 10.56
C ALA A 392 -11.50 -9.66 9.95
N LEU A 393 -11.72 -10.74 9.18
CA LEU A 393 -10.63 -11.42 8.45
C LEU A 393 -10.06 -10.55 7.32
N VAL A 394 -10.93 -9.92 6.53
CA VAL A 394 -10.51 -8.99 5.47
C VAL A 394 -9.78 -7.79 6.07
N ASP A 395 -10.30 -7.22 7.16
CA ASP A 395 -9.65 -6.11 7.88
C ASP A 395 -8.28 -6.51 8.41
N ALA A 396 -8.16 -7.70 9.00
CA ALA A 396 -6.90 -8.22 9.51
C ALA A 396 -5.84 -8.42 8.41
N LEU A 397 -6.25 -8.96 7.25
CA LEU A 397 -5.36 -9.16 6.11
C LEU A 397 -4.97 -7.85 5.44
N THR A 398 -5.91 -6.91 5.30
CA THR A 398 -5.68 -5.56 4.76
C THR A 398 -4.66 -4.84 5.62
N ARG A 399 -4.89 -4.80 6.94
CA ARG A 399 -3.95 -4.21 7.89
C ARG A 399 -2.57 -4.88 7.85
N ALA A 400 -2.52 -6.21 7.75
CA ALA A 400 -1.24 -6.92 7.64
C ALA A 400 -0.49 -6.57 6.34
N GLY A 401 -1.21 -6.37 5.23
CA GLY A 401 -0.64 -5.91 3.96
C GLY A 401 -0.15 -4.47 4.03
N ASP A 402 -0.97 -3.55 4.54
CA ASP A 402 -0.64 -2.13 4.68
C ASP A 402 0.57 -1.91 5.59
N GLU A 403 0.65 -2.64 6.71
CA GLU A 403 1.80 -2.63 7.61
C GLU A 403 3.01 -3.43 7.09
N ARG A 404 2.94 -3.98 5.85
CA ARG A 404 4.00 -4.78 5.19
C ARG A 404 4.43 -6.02 5.99
N ARG A 405 3.51 -6.59 6.76
CA ARG A 405 3.69 -7.81 7.57
C ARG A 405 3.18 -9.07 6.88
N LEU A 406 2.46 -8.90 5.76
CA LEU A 406 2.07 -9.96 4.84
C LEU A 406 2.68 -9.64 3.48
N LEU A 407 3.59 -10.50 3.02
CA LEU A 407 4.26 -10.35 1.73
C LEU A 407 3.99 -11.56 0.84
N LEU A 408 3.90 -11.34 -0.46
CA LEU A 408 3.55 -12.33 -1.48
C LEU A 408 4.46 -12.21 -2.69
N TRP A 409 4.95 -13.35 -3.16
CA TRP A 409 5.70 -13.49 -4.39
C TRP A 409 5.16 -14.68 -5.17
N SER A 410 4.94 -14.51 -6.47
CA SER A 410 4.55 -15.59 -7.37
C SER A 410 5.67 -15.94 -8.34
N ALA A 411 5.85 -17.23 -8.59
CA ALA A 411 6.73 -17.74 -9.64
C ALA A 411 6.12 -17.57 -11.04
N ARG A 412 4.85 -17.16 -11.14
CA ARG A 412 4.16 -16.88 -12.40
C ARG A 412 4.19 -15.39 -12.72
N GLU A 413 4.66 -15.06 -13.92
CA GLU A 413 4.89 -13.67 -14.34
C GLU A 413 3.59 -12.85 -14.42
N ASP A 414 2.48 -13.46 -14.83
CA ASP A 414 1.16 -12.82 -14.90
C ASP A 414 0.60 -12.50 -13.50
N GLU A 415 0.72 -13.44 -12.56
CA GLU A 415 0.33 -13.20 -11.17
C GLU A 415 1.26 -12.17 -10.49
N GLN A 416 2.58 -12.27 -10.71
CA GLN A 416 3.55 -11.34 -10.14
C GLN A 416 3.37 -9.91 -10.67
N ALA A 417 2.99 -9.75 -11.94
CA ALA A 417 2.68 -8.44 -12.52
C ALA A 417 1.45 -7.78 -11.87
N LEU A 418 0.46 -8.57 -11.42
CA LEU A 418 -0.69 -8.05 -10.68
C LEU A 418 -0.36 -7.72 -9.23
N LEU A 419 0.63 -8.39 -8.63
CA LEU A 419 1.14 -8.07 -7.29
C LEU A 419 2.03 -6.83 -7.29
N ALA A 420 2.74 -6.56 -8.40
CA ALA A 420 3.60 -5.39 -8.53
C ALA A 420 2.83 -4.08 -8.26
N GLY A 421 3.50 -3.12 -7.60
CA GLY A 421 2.88 -1.86 -7.16
C GLY A 421 1.99 -1.99 -5.93
N THR A 422 1.82 -3.18 -5.34
CA THR A 422 1.14 -3.35 -4.06
C THR A 422 2.12 -3.50 -2.90
N THR A 423 1.67 -3.18 -1.69
CA THR A 423 2.44 -3.43 -0.46
C THR A 423 2.75 -4.91 -0.25
N LEU A 424 1.89 -5.81 -0.73
CA LEU A 424 2.09 -7.26 -0.66
C LEU A 424 3.33 -7.72 -1.43
N ALA A 425 3.66 -7.09 -2.57
CA ALA A 425 4.86 -7.44 -3.31
C ALA A 425 6.16 -7.06 -2.59
N GLY A 426 6.07 -6.24 -1.52
CA GLY A 426 7.22 -5.79 -0.74
C GLY A 426 8.37 -5.20 -1.56
N PRO A 427 8.13 -4.26 -2.51
CA PRO A 427 9.19 -3.67 -3.30
C PRO A 427 10.04 -2.71 -2.45
N LEU A 428 11.19 -2.33 -3.01
CA LEU A 428 11.93 -1.15 -2.57
C LEU A 428 11.01 0.09 -2.56
N PRO A 429 11.36 1.16 -1.81
CA PRO A 429 10.57 2.38 -1.83
C PRO A 429 10.52 2.98 -3.24
N GLU A 430 9.30 3.22 -3.72
CA GLU A 430 9.02 3.84 -5.01
C GLU A 430 8.50 5.26 -4.78
N THR A 431 9.06 6.20 -5.54
CA THR A 431 8.63 7.61 -5.54
C THR A 431 7.70 7.83 -6.72
N ASP A 432 6.63 8.57 -6.50
CA ASP A 432 5.68 8.99 -7.53
C ASP A 432 5.60 10.53 -7.58
N ASP A 433 4.68 11.06 -8.38
CA ASP A 433 4.54 12.50 -8.62
C ASP A 433 4.05 13.27 -7.37
N ASP A 434 3.44 12.58 -6.40
CA ASP A 434 2.83 13.17 -5.21
C ASP A 434 3.69 12.95 -3.96
N ILE A 435 4.41 11.83 -3.89
CA ILE A 435 5.15 11.38 -2.71
C ILE A 435 6.53 10.87 -3.07
N VAL A 436 7.55 11.45 -2.42
CA VAL A 436 8.92 10.96 -2.40
C VAL A 436 9.13 10.01 -1.23
N ARG A 437 9.58 8.77 -1.49
CA ARG A 437 9.72 7.73 -0.46
C ARG A 437 11.17 7.39 -0.13
N PHE A 438 11.52 7.48 1.14
CA PHE A 438 12.79 7.01 1.72
C PHE A 438 12.61 5.61 2.30
N GLY A 439 13.70 4.82 2.33
CA GLY A 439 13.72 3.52 3.02
C GLY A 439 14.61 3.53 4.25
N VAL A 440 14.11 3.01 5.38
CA VAL A 440 14.91 2.74 6.59
C VAL A 440 14.76 1.29 6.99
N TYR A 441 15.77 0.49 6.69
CA TYR A 441 15.73 -0.94 6.93
C TYR A 441 16.76 -1.37 7.97
N LEU A 442 16.36 -2.28 8.85
CA LEU A 442 17.15 -2.73 9.99
C LEU A 442 17.39 -4.24 9.91
N ASN A 443 18.63 -4.65 10.08
CA ASN A 443 19.02 -6.05 10.22
C ASN A 443 19.73 -6.26 11.56
N ASP A 444 19.39 -7.33 12.27
CA ASP A 444 20.12 -7.77 13.45
C ASP A 444 21.57 -8.15 13.09
N GLY A 445 22.50 -7.60 13.84
CA GLY A 445 23.93 -7.94 13.81
C GLY A 445 24.38 -8.76 15.03
N THR A 446 23.48 -9.06 15.97
CA THR A 446 23.76 -9.78 17.22
C THR A 446 23.68 -11.30 17.04
N GLY A 447 22.84 -11.77 16.11
CA GLY A 447 22.42 -13.16 16.01
C GLY A 447 21.57 -13.59 17.19
N SER A 448 20.63 -12.75 17.63
CA SER A 448 19.87 -12.98 18.87
C SER A 448 18.51 -12.29 18.92
N LYS A 449 17.67 -12.64 19.90
CA LYS A 449 16.33 -12.06 20.10
C LYS A 449 16.33 -10.67 20.77
N MET A 450 17.46 -9.98 20.76
CA MET A 450 17.59 -8.71 21.50
C MET A 450 16.71 -7.61 20.89
N ASP A 451 16.38 -7.69 19.60
CA ASP A 451 15.55 -6.68 18.95
C ASP A 451 14.12 -6.63 19.48
N TYR A 452 13.65 -7.68 20.20
CA TYR A 452 12.40 -7.62 20.96
C TYR A 452 12.37 -6.45 21.95
N TYR A 453 13.54 -6.09 22.49
CA TYR A 453 13.70 -5.00 23.45
C TYR A 453 14.14 -3.69 22.80
N VAL A 454 14.42 -3.66 21.49
CA VAL A 454 14.87 -2.45 20.80
C VAL A 454 13.68 -1.75 20.15
N SER A 455 13.56 -0.46 20.40
CA SER A 455 12.62 0.39 19.66
C SER A 455 13.38 1.22 18.62
N ALA A 456 12.86 1.25 17.39
CA ALA A 456 13.33 2.12 16.33
C ALA A 456 12.34 3.28 16.15
N THR A 457 12.84 4.51 16.18
CA THR A 457 12.05 5.73 15.98
C THR A 457 12.68 6.53 14.85
N PRO A 458 12.32 6.21 13.59
CA PRO A 458 12.67 7.06 12.47
C PRO A 458 11.85 8.37 12.51
N THR A 459 12.41 9.44 11.95
CA THR A 459 11.71 10.71 11.71
C THR A 459 12.24 11.32 10.42
N LEU A 460 11.37 11.96 9.66
CA LEU A 460 11.71 12.63 8.41
C LEU A 460 11.15 14.06 8.45
N THR A 461 11.96 15.06 8.11
CA THR A 461 11.55 16.47 8.12
C THR A 461 12.17 17.24 6.97
N TRP A 462 11.45 18.23 6.45
CA TRP A 462 12.07 19.32 5.69
C TRP A 462 12.76 20.29 6.66
N ASP A 463 14.05 20.53 6.46
CA ASP A 463 14.80 21.55 7.20
C ASP A 463 14.60 22.93 6.56
N SER A 464 14.55 22.94 5.24
CA SER A 464 14.18 24.08 4.42
C SER A 464 13.60 23.57 3.11
N CYS A 465 12.54 24.19 2.63
CA CYS A 465 11.97 23.82 1.34
C CYS A 465 11.36 25.04 0.64
N VAL A 466 11.34 24.98 -0.69
CA VAL A 466 10.71 25.96 -1.56
C VAL A 466 9.71 25.21 -2.43
N THR A 467 8.45 25.62 -2.37
CA THR A 467 7.40 25.10 -3.24
C THR A 467 7.44 25.77 -4.61
N GLY A 468 7.09 25.01 -5.63
CA GLY A 468 7.01 25.40 -7.03
C GLY A 468 5.98 24.56 -7.76
N GLY A 469 6.08 24.50 -9.07
CA GLY A 469 5.13 23.75 -9.89
C GLY A 469 3.78 24.45 -10.03
N SER A 470 2.79 23.72 -10.53
CA SER A 470 1.42 24.23 -10.65
C SER A 470 0.60 23.79 -9.43
N ALA A 471 -0.57 24.40 -9.20
CA ALA A 471 -1.47 23.91 -8.14
C ALA A 471 -1.88 22.44 -8.32
N ALA A 472 -1.88 21.93 -9.56
CA ALA A 472 -2.24 20.55 -9.90
C ALA A 472 -1.04 19.59 -9.94
N SER A 473 0.18 20.12 -9.85
CA SER A 473 1.42 19.32 -9.78
C SER A 473 2.41 20.13 -8.95
N PRO A 474 2.16 20.22 -7.63
CA PRO A 474 3.02 20.97 -6.75
C PRO A 474 4.38 20.27 -6.71
N THR A 475 5.44 21.05 -6.67
CA THR A 475 6.79 20.52 -6.51
C THR A 475 7.47 21.19 -5.33
N ALA A 476 8.45 20.54 -4.73
CA ALA A 476 9.34 21.10 -3.74
C ALA A 476 10.79 20.88 -4.11
N SER A 477 11.66 21.69 -3.52
CA SER A 477 13.11 21.51 -3.51
C SER A 477 13.65 22.04 -2.19
N GLY A 478 14.79 21.53 -1.73
CA GLY A 478 15.35 21.98 -0.46
C GLY A 478 16.18 20.93 0.25
N THR A 479 16.32 21.08 1.57
CA THR A 479 17.07 20.17 2.42
C THR A 479 16.11 19.41 3.34
N ALA A 480 16.27 18.10 3.41
CA ALA A 480 15.52 17.24 4.32
C ALA A 480 16.47 16.45 5.21
N THR A 481 16.04 16.18 6.44
CA THR A 481 16.79 15.38 7.40
C THR A 481 15.98 14.17 7.81
N LEU A 482 16.62 13.01 7.65
CA LEU A 482 16.19 11.74 8.19
C LEU A 482 16.96 11.46 9.49
N THR A 483 16.26 11.11 10.56
CA THR A 483 16.89 10.66 11.81
C THR A 483 16.34 9.30 12.20
N VAL A 484 17.21 8.37 12.59
CA VAL A 484 16.85 7.04 13.09
C VAL A 484 17.42 6.89 14.49
N THR A 485 16.55 6.83 15.49
CA THR A 485 16.96 6.58 16.88
C THR A 485 16.62 5.15 17.29
N LEU A 486 17.63 4.40 17.71
CA LEU A 486 17.51 3.06 18.28
C LEU A 486 17.65 3.17 19.79
N THR A 487 16.73 2.57 20.55
CA THR A 487 16.79 2.53 22.02
C THR A 487 16.63 1.10 22.50
N ASN A 488 17.58 0.63 23.30
CA ASN A 488 17.51 -0.70 23.90
C ASN A 488 16.82 -0.61 25.26
N ASN A 489 15.57 -1.09 25.32
CA ASN A 489 14.72 -1.09 26.51
C ASN A 489 14.88 -2.34 27.37
N ALA A 490 15.93 -3.15 27.13
CA ALA A 490 16.19 -4.33 27.94
C ALA A 490 16.51 -3.96 29.41
N PRO A 491 16.24 -4.87 30.37
CA PRO A 491 16.65 -4.66 31.75
C PRO A 491 18.16 -4.38 31.87
N ALA A 492 18.55 -3.53 32.82
CA ALA A 492 19.96 -3.21 33.05
C ALA A 492 20.82 -4.46 33.41
N ASP A 493 20.18 -5.49 33.96
CA ASP A 493 20.80 -6.78 34.30
C ASP A 493 20.59 -7.87 33.22
N ALA A 494 20.17 -7.48 32.00
CA ALA A 494 19.80 -8.37 30.89
C ALA A 494 20.83 -9.47 30.60
N ALA A 495 22.12 -9.17 30.76
CA ALA A 495 23.21 -10.14 30.60
C ALA A 495 23.04 -11.40 31.48
N THR A 496 22.33 -11.28 32.60
CA THR A 496 22.12 -12.34 33.60
C THR A 496 20.66 -12.69 33.82
N SER A 497 19.73 -11.76 33.59
CA SER A 497 18.29 -11.97 33.80
C SER A 497 17.57 -12.54 32.59
N LEU A 498 18.10 -12.35 31.37
CA LEU A 498 17.52 -12.88 30.14
C LEU A 498 18.19 -14.22 29.73
N PRO A 499 17.43 -15.17 29.15
CA PRO A 499 17.96 -16.41 28.61
C PRO A 499 19.08 -16.17 27.58
N ARG A 500 20.05 -17.10 27.55
CA ARG A 500 21.16 -17.07 26.56
C ARG A 500 20.67 -16.97 25.12
N TYR A 501 19.55 -17.62 24.79
CA TYR A 501 18.96 -17.61 23.45
C TYR A 501 18.44 -16.23 23.05
N ILE A 502 18.05 -15.39 24.03
CA ILE A 502 17.63 -14.01 23.79
C ILE A 502 18.85 -13.11 23.63
N THR A 503 19.84 -13.22 24.53
CA THR A 503 21.00 -12.32 24.55
C THR A 503 22.07 -12.66 23.52
N GLY A 504 21.96 -13.79 22.83
CA GLY A 504 22.97 -14.29 21.90
C GLY A 504 24.18 -14.91 22.60
N GLY A 505 24.34 -14.69 23.91
CA GLY A 505 25.36 -15.33 24.74
C GLY A 505 26.80 -15.04 24.29
N GLY A 506 27.07 -13.85 23.77
CA GLY A 506 28.41 -13.46 23.28
C GLY A 506 28.66 -13.74 21.79
N ALA A 507 27.64 -14.13 21.03
CA ALA A 507 27.79 -14.40 19.60
C ALA A 507 28.28 -13.15 18.84
N PHE A 508 29.08 -13.36 17.79
CA PHE A 508 29.60 -12.30 16.91
C PHE A 508 30.30 -11.14 17.65
N ASP A 509 30.93 -11.46 18.78
CA ASP A 509 31.63 -10.51 19.66
C ASP A 509 30.71 -9.38 20.17
N VAL A 510 29.45 -9.71 20.47
CA VAL A 510 28.47 -8.81 21.10
C VAL A 510 28.16 -9.31 22.51
N ASP A 511 28.45 -8.49 23.52
CA ASP A 511 28.23 -8.87 24.93
C ASP A 511 26.73 -9.09 25.24
N PRO A 512 26.37 -10.07 26.08
CA PRO A 512 24.98 -10.35 26.43
C PRO A 512 24.21 -9.09 26.90
N GLY A 513 23.03 -8.87 26.32
CA GLY A 513 22.17 -7.72 26.63
C GLY A 513 22.42 -6.49 25.76
N ILE A 514 23.54 -6.43 25.04
CA ILE A 514 23.74 -5.43 23.98
C ILE A 514 23.03 -5.90 22.71
N ALA A 515 22.39 -4.98 22.01
CA ALA A 515 21.85 -5.21 20.68
C ALA A 515 22.74 -4.52 19.64
N ARG A 516 23.27 -5.30 18.68
CA ARG A 516 23.95 -4.75 17.49
C ARG A 516 22.94 -4.67 16.36
N THR A 517 22.69 -3.47 15.85
CA THR A 517 21.79 -3.27 14.71
C THR A 517 22.59 -2.72 13.53
N VAL A 518 22.35 -3.29 12.34
CA VAL A 518 22.86 -2.78 11.06
C VAL A 518 21.71 -2.10 10.33
N GLY A 519 21.80 -0.78 10.14
CA GLY A 519 20.79 0.01 9.44
C GLY A 519 21.17 0.31 7.99
N TYR A 520 20.17 0.42 7.13
CA TYR A 520 20.27 0.79 5.72
C TYR A 520 19.29 1.91 5.41
N VAL A 521 19.82 3.05 4.97
CA VAL A 521 19.04 4.20 4.53
C VAL A 521 19.07 4.26 3.01
N TYR A 522 17.93 4.03 2.38
CA TYR A 522 17.72 4.14 0.93
C TYR A 522 17.25 5.55 0.61
N LEU A 523 18.07 6.27 -0.15
CA LEU A 523 17.72 7.59 -0.65
C LEU A 523 16.90 7.45 -1.95
N PRO A 524 15.88 8.30 -2.16
CA PRO A 524 15.19 8.39 -3.43
C PRO A 524 16.17 8.73 -4.56
N GLU A 525 15.85 8.33 -5.78
CA GLU A 525 16.67 8.66 -6.94
C GLU A 525 16.78 10.18 -7.13
N GLY A 526 17.98 10.65 -7.47
CA GLY A 526 18.25 12.09 -7.65
C GLY A 526 18.52 12.88 -6.37
N PHE A 527 18.28 12.32 -5.17
CA PHE A 527 18.62 12.99 -3.92
C PHE A 527 20.12 12.93 -3.64
N GLU A 528 20.70 14.07 -3.27
CA GLU A 528 22.14 14.18 -2.97
C GLU A 528 22.39 14.16 -1.47
N LEU A 529 23.35 13.32 -1.03
CA LEU A 529 23.78 13.31 0.36
C LEU A 529 24.60 14.56 0.67
N GLN A 530 24.16 15.33 1.66
CA GLN A 530 24.89 16.50 2.17
C GLN A 530 25.78 16.12 3.36
N ASP A 531 25.20 15.45 4.36
CA ASP A 531 25.89 15.04 5.58
C ASP A 531 25.29 13.76 6.15
N ALA A 532 26.10 12.99 6.87
CA ALA A 532 25.66 11.81 7.60
C ALA A 532 26.47 11.64 8.88
N THR A 533 25.79 11.61 10.02
CA THR A 533 26.39 11.44 11.35
C THR A 533 25.70 10.33 12.12
N ILE A 534 26.44 9.70 13.03
CA ILE A 534 25.91 8.64 13.89
C ILE A 534 26.57 8.69 15.26
N THR A 535 25.83 8.32 16.31
CA THR A 535 26.36 8.23 17.68
C THR A 535 27.57 7.31 17.76
N GLY A 536 28.67 7.82 18.30
CA GLY A 536 29.93 7.09 18.49
C GLY A 536 30.93 7.33 17.36
N ASP A 537 32.11 6.72 17.46
CA ASP A 537 33.16 6.84 16.45
C ASP A 537 33.02 5.78 15.34
N VAL A 538 31.79 5.59 14.86
CA VAL A 538 31.46 4.69 13.74
C VAL A 538 31.09 5.51 12.51
N GLY A 539 31.51 5.05 11.32
CA GLY A 539 31.23 5.72 10.05
C GLY A 539 30.12 5.03 9.27
N PHE A 540 29.66 5.69 8.20
CA PHE A 540 28.75 5.07 7.24
C PHE A 540 29.53 4.31 6.16
N GLY A 541 29.09 3.09 5.89
CA GLY A 541 29.33 2.41 4.62
C GLY A 541 28.21 2.72 3.62
N GLY A 542 28.14 1.95 2.55
CA GLY A 542 27.05 2.08 1.60
C GLY A 542 27.39 1.56 0.21
N GLY A 543 26.44 1.75 -0.69
CA GLY A 543 26.53 1.37 -2.09
C GLY A 543 25.37 1.95 -2.90
N THR A 544 25.09 1.31 -4.02
CA THR A 544 23.92 1.58 -4.85
C THR A 544 23.11 0.29 -4.96
N HIS A 545 21.79 0.39 -5.02
CA HIS A 545 20.88 -0.72 -5.29
C HIS A 545 19.75 -0.19 -6.16
N ASP A 546 19.62 -0.70 -7.39
CA ASP A 546 18.62 -0.26 -8.38
C ASP A 546 18.52 1.27 -8.50
N GLY A 547 19.65 1.90 -8.80
CA GLY A 547 19.76 3.35 -8.99
C GLY A 547 19.73 4.19 -7.71
N ARG A 548 19.33 3.62 -6.57
CA ARG A 548 19.22 4.31 -5.28
C ARG A 548 20.53 4.27 -4.52
N ARG A 549 20.92 5.40 -3.94
CA ARG A 549 22.05 5.46 -3.01
C ARG A 549 21.64 4.87 -1.67
N VAL A 550 22.43 3.94 -1.16
CA VAL A 550 22.20 3.28 0.13
C VAL A 550 23.33 3.63 1.08
N LEU A 551 22.99 4.15 2.25
CA LEU A 551 23.93 4.34 3.36
C LEU A 551 23.74 3.21 4.36
N SER A 552 24.82 2.62 4.83
CA SER A 552 24.77 1.59 5.86
C SER A 552 25.52 2.00 7.11
N PHE A 553 25.03 1.61 8.27
CA PHE A 553 25.70 1.83 9.55
C PHE A 553 25.51 0.62 10.45
N ALA A 554 26.39 0.47 11.43
CA ALA A 554 26.27 -0.56 12.46
C ALA A 554 26.53 0.07 13.83
N VAL A 555 25.67 -0.22 14.81
CA VAL A 555 25.80 0.34 16.15
C VAL A 555 25.42 -0.69 17.22
N ASP A 556 26.14 -0.63 18.33
CA ASP A 556 25.90 -1.43 19.53
C ASP A 556 25.18 -0.57 20.57
N VAL A 557 24.00 -1.02 20.98
CA VAL A 557 23.14 -0.31 21.94
C VAL A 557 23.03 -1.14 23.22
N ALA A 558 23.68 -0.67 24.29
CA ALA A 558 23.61 -1.30 25.61
C ALA A 558 22.23 -1.10 26.27
N PRO A 559 21.84 -1.95 27.25
CA PRO A 559 20.58 -1.78 27.98
C PRO A 559 20.39 -0.37 28.54
N GLY A 560 19.24 0.24 28.27
CA GLY A 560 18.89 1.60 28.67
C GLY A 560 19.57 2.72 27.87
N ALA A 561 20.42 2.39 26.88
CA ALA A 561 21.07 3.37 26.03
C ALA A 561 20.31 3.58 24.71
N SER A 562 20.66 4.67 24.03
CA SER A 562 20.18 4.99 22.68
C SER A 562 21.34 5.35 21.76
N ALA A 563 21.16 5.08 20.47
CA ALA A 563 22.03 5.54 19.40
C ALA A 563 21.20 6.18 18.29
N THR A 564 21.73 7.22 17.68
CA THR A 564 21.03 7.99 16.66
C THR A 564 21.89 8.13 15.41
N ALA A 565 21.31 7.83 14.25
CA ALA A 565 21.87 8.12 12.94
C ALA A 565 21.07 9.27 12.31
N THR A 566 21.75 10.29 11.80
CA THR A 566 21.14 11.45 11.13
C THR A 566 21.74 11.60 9.74
N VAL A 567 20.87 11.69 8.73
CA VAL A 567 21.22 11.79 7.32
C VAL A 567 20.52 13.01 6.75
N THR A 568 21.30 13.98 6.26
CA THR A 568 20.79 15.21 5.64
C THR A 568 21.02 15.15 4.14
N VAL A 569 19.95 15.40 3.38
CA VAL A 569 19.94 15.28 1.92
C VAL A 569 19.37 16.52 1.26
N THR A 570 19.79 16.77 0.02
CA THR A 570 19.21 17.80 -0.83
C THR A 570 18.25 17.14 -1.83
N ALA A 571 17.00 17.62 -1.82
CA ALA A 571 15.98 17.25 -2.80
C ALA A 571 16.21 18.04 -4.10
N PRO A 572 16.22 17.37 -5.28
CA PRO A 572 16.35 18.05 -6.56
C PRO A 572 15.15 18.96 -6.85
N GLU A 573 15.33 19.90 -7.78
CA GLU A 573 14.19 20.69 -8.29
C GLU A 573 13.15 19.78 -8.93
N GLY A 574 11.87 20.03 -8.61
CA GLY A 574 10.76 19.26 -9.18
C GLY A 574 10.35 18.02 -8.37
N SER A 575 10.95 17.75 -7.21
CA SER A 575 10.51 16.66 -6.32
C SER A 575 9.08 16.89 -5.82
N ALA A 576 8.38 15.83 -5.45
CA ALA A 576 7.08 15.97 -4.80
C ALA A 576 7.21 16.65 -3.42
N PRO A 577 6.22 17.43 -2.97
CA PRO A 577 6.29 18.16 -1.71
C PRO A 577 6.14 17.28 -0.48
N GLN A 578 5.51 16.12 -0.63
CA GLN A 578 5.33 15.15 0.42
C GLN A 578 6.51 14.16 0.43
N LEU A 579 7.11 13.98 1.61
CA LEU A 579 8.09 12.94 1.87
C LEU A 579 7.46 11.88 2.78
N GLU A 580 7.73 10.62 2.50
CA GLU A 580 7.26 9.49 3.29
C GLU A 580 8.44 8.54 3.59
N LEU A 581 8.32 7.82 4.70
CA LEU A 581 9.31 6.85 5.14
C LEU A 581 8.72 5.45 5.18
N VAL A 582 9.33 4.54 4.42
CA VAL A 582 9.08 3.10 4.50
C VAL A 582 10.14 2.48 5.40
N SER A 583 9.74 1.71 6.40
CA SER A 583 10.68 1.07 7.32
C SER A 583 10.42 -0.40 7.54
N THR A 584 11.44 -1.10 8.09
CA THR A 584 11.30 -2.47 8.58
C THR A 584 10.11 -2.60 9.56
N PRO A 585 9.19 -3.54 9.33
CA PRO A 585 8.12 -3.86 10.30
C PRO A 585 8.70 -4.38 11.63
N THR A 586 8.64 -3.56 12.68
CA THR A 586 9.06 -3.95 14.04
C THR A 586 7.86 -4.32 14.91
N LEU A 587 8.02 -4.54 16.21
CA LEU A 587 6.90 -4.81 17.13
C LEU A 587 5.96 -3.62 17.29
N VAL A 588 6.50 -2.42 17.14
CA VAL A 588 5.73 -1.17 17.20
C VAL A 588 5.77 -0.59 15.80
N SER A 589 4.61 -0.50 15.16
CA SER A 589 4.50 0.20 13.88
C SER A 589 4.82 1.68 14.15
N PRO A 590 5.82 2.26 13.47
CA PRO A 590 6.02 3.70 13.55
C PRO A 590 4.75 4.40 13.03
N PRO A 591 4.43 5.62 13.51
CA PRO A 591 3.37 6.40 12.89
C PRO A 591 3.70 6.62 11.40
N ASP A 592 2.70 6.91 10.56
CA ASP A 592 2.96 7.33 9.18
C ASP A 592 3.78 8.63 9.23
N LEU A 593 5.07 8.52 8.91
CA LEU A 593 6.02 9.62 9.00
C LEU A 593 6.01 10.39 7.70
N VAL A 594 5.01 11.25 7.58
CA VAL A 594 4.82 12.13 6.43
C VAL A 594 5.35 13.52 6.77
N ALA A 595 6.24 14.05 5.94
CA ALA A 595 6.68 15.45 5.99
C ALA A 595 6.19 16.18 4.74
N VAL A 596 5.36 17.20 4.93
CA VAL A 596 4.84 18.02 3.82
C VAL A 596 5.59 19.34 3.77
N CYS A 597 6.11 19.70 2.61
CA CYS A 597 6.62 21.04 2.37
C CYS A 597 5.44 22.02 2.23
N GLU A 598 5.20 22.83 3.27
CA GLU A 598 4.14 23.83 3.23
C GLU A 598 4.55 25.06 2.39
N PRO A 599 3.63 25.67 1.62
CA PRO A 599 3.88 26.95 0.97
C PRO A 599 4.18 28.05 2.01
N ALA A 600 5.16 28.89 1.72
CA ALA A 600 5.56 30.02 2.57
C ALA A 600 4.53 31.15 2.67
#